data_AF-A0A9D9JXB7-F1
#
_entry.id   AF-A0A9D9JXB7-F1
#
_cell.length_a   1.000
_cell.length_b   1.000
_cell.length_c   1.000
_cell.angle_alpha   90.00
_cell.angle_beta   90.00
_cell.angle_gamma   90.00
#
_symmetry.space_group_name_H-M   'P 1'
#
loop_
_entity.id
_entity.type
_entity.pdbx_description
1 polymer ?
#
loop_
_entity_poly.entity_id
_entity_poly.type
_entity_poly.pdbx_seq_one_letter_code
_entity_poly.pdbx_strand_id
1 'polypeptide(L)' 'MKVIYDLETDTLTIIFAETPVAERKISRGVILDYDASGNLVSLEILDASRRVTLPS' A
#
# COMPACT_ATOMS: atom_id res chain seq x y z
N MET A 1 4.90 -6.87 -9.66
CA MET A 1 3.75 -6.59 -8.77
C MET A 1 3.75 -7.60 -7.66
N LYS A 2 3.63 -7.16 -6.40
CA LYS A 2 3.58 -8.02 -5.22
C LYS A 2 2.44 -7.57 -4.32
N VAL A 3 1.70 -8.52 -3.76
CA VAL A 3 0.67 -8.28 -2.76
C VAL A 3 1.11 -8.99 -1.49
N ILE A 4 1.16 -8.26 -0.40
CA ILE A 4 1.65 -8.74 0.90
C ILE A 4 0.58 -8.39 1.92
N TYR A 5 0.11 -9.40 2.64
CA TYR A 5 -0.72 -9.19 3.81
C TYR A 5 0.10 -9.58 5.04
N ASP A 6 0.38 -8.59 5.89
CA ASP A 6 1.03 -8.77 7.16
C ASP A 6 -0.01 -8.91 8.27
N LEU A 7 -0.09 -10.11 8.84
CA LEU A 7 -1.01 -10.46 9.93
C LEU A 7 -0.66 -9.76 11.25
N GLU A 8 0.61 -9.47 11.50
CA GLU A 8 1.06 -8.88 12.77
C GLU A 8 0.61 -7.42 12.85
N THR A 9 0.70 -6.70 11.73
CA THR A 9 0.36 -5.28 11.63
C THR A 9 -1.02 -5.02 11.04
N ASP A 10 -1.77 -6.06 10.67
CA ASP A 10 -3.05 -5.99 9.92
C ASP A 10 -2.96 -5.01 8.73
N THR A 11 -1.90 -5.17 7.93
CA THR A 11 -1.59 -4.27 6.82
C THR A 11 -1.55 -5.02 5.49
N LEU A 12 -2.27 -4.50 4.50
CA LEU A 12 -2.19 -4.95 3.11
C LEU A 12 -1.31 -3.98 2.32
N THR A 13 -0.21 -4.48 1.78
CA THR A 13 0.68 -3.71 0.90
C THR A 13 0.61 -4.27 -0.52
N ILE A 14 0.36 -3.39 -1.49
CA ILE A 14 0.48 -3.68 -2.91
C ILE A 14 1.67 -2.87 -3.44
N ILE A 15 2.66 -3.58 -3.96
CA ILE A 15 3.86 -2.99 -4.58
C ILE A 15 3.71 -3.12 -6.08
N PHE A 16 3.61 -1.99 -6.76
CA PHE A 16 3.51 -1.90 -8.23
C PHE A 16 4.89 -1.92 -8.87
N ALA A 17 5.86 -1.20 -8.30
CA ALA A 17 7.24 -1.10 -8.77
C ALA A 17 8.24 -1.08 -7.62
N GLU A 18 9.47 -1.56 -7.84
CA GLU A 18 10.57 -1.52 -6.87
C GLU A 18 11.47 -0.32 -7.15
N THR A 19 10.91 0.88 -7.00
CA THR A 19 11.63 2.15 -7.25
C THR A 19 11.69 2.99 -5.98
N PRO A 20 12.69 3.87 -5.84
CA PRO A 20 12.76 4.81 -4.72
C PRO A 20 11.48 5.66 -4.64
N VAL A 21 10.87 5.71 -3.46
CA VAL A 21 9.68 6.53 -3.19
C VAL A 21 10.12 7.92 -2.74
N ALA A 22 9.54 8.95 -3.35
CA ALA A 22 9.83 10.35 -3.05
C ALA A 22 8.77 10.97 -2.15
N GLU A 23 7.51 10.54 -2.28
CA GLU A 23 6.38 11.16 -1.58
C GLU A 23 5.39 10.12 -1.07
N ARG A 24 4.96 10.30 0.19
CA ARG A 24 3.97 9.47 0.87
C ARG A 24 2.73 10.29 1.19
N LYS A 25 1.58 9.94 0.61
CA LYS A 25 0.29 10.58 0.91
C LYS A 25 -0.54 9.72 1.83
N ILE A 26 -0.94 10.28 2.97
CA ILE A 26 -1.75 9.59 3.99
C ILE A 26 -3.18 10.10 3.91
N SER A 27 -4.11 9.19 3.65
CA SER A 27 -5.52 9.33 3.98
C SER A 27 -5.86 8.37 5.13
N ARG A 28 -7.01 8.53 5.82
CA ARG A 28 -7.29 7.71 7.02
C ARG A 28 -7.24 6.22 6.69
N GLY A 29 -6.18 5.55 7.17
CA GLY A 29 -5.96 4.11 6.99
C GLY A 29 -5.46 3.69 5.61
N VAL A 30 -5.12 4.62 4.72
CA VAL A 30 -4.55 4.31 3.39
C VAL A 30 -3.36 5.20 3.11
N ILE A 31 -2.27 4.58 2.70
CA ILE A 31 -1.02 5.22 2.30
C ILE A 31 -0.78 4.95 0.82
N LEU A 32 -0.38 5.99 0.10
CA LEU A 32 0.04 5.93 -1.29
C LEU A 32 1.47 6.47 -1.39
N ASP A 33 2.37 5.70 -1.99
CA ASP A 33 3.74 6.14 -2.24
C ASP A 33 3.96 6.39 -3.73
N TYR A 34 4.60 7.51 -4.04
CA TYR A 34 4.89 7.93 -5.41
C TYR A 34 6.40 8.05 -5.64
N ASP A 35 6.81 7.80 -6.88
CA ASP A 35 8.16 8.12 -7.33
C ASP A 35 8.30 9.63 -7.61
N ALA A 36 9.52 10.06 -7.93
CA ALA A 36 9.81 11.46 -8.24
C ALA A 36 9.13 11.98 -9.52
N SER A 37 8.59 11.09 -10.37
CA SER A 37 7.85 11.45 -11.58
C SER A 37 6.33 11.49 -11.35
N GLY A 38 5.87 11.20 -10.13
CA GLY A 38 4.45 11.17 -9.76
C GLY A 38 3.74 9.86 -10.13
N ASN A 39 4.46 8.79 -10.43
CA ASN A 39 3.85 7.47 -10.64
C ASN A 39 3.63 6.75 -9.31
N LEU A 40 2.53 6.02 -9.18
CA LEU A 40 2.23 5.23 -7.98
C LEU A 40 3.15 4.01 -7.90
N VAL A 41 3.86 3.87 -6.78
CA VAL A 41 4.85 2.80 -6.53
C VAL A 41 4.27 1.75 -5.60
N SER A 42 3.57 2.19 -4.53
CA SER A 42 2.92 1.29 -3.58
C SER A 42 1.64 1.88 -2.98
N LEU A 43 0.78 0.97 -2.51
CA LEU A 43 -0.42 1.23 -1.73
C LEU A 43 -0.32 0.41 -0.44
N GLU A 44 -0.51 1.03 0.71
CA GLU A 44 -0.70 0.32 1.98
C GLU A 44 -2.09 0.62 2.54
N ILE A 45 -2.78 -0.40 3.04
CA ILE A 45 -4.07 -0.29 3.73
C ILE A 45 -3.86 -0.79 5.15
N LEU A 46 -4.09 0.08 6.13
CA LEU A 46 -4.07 -0.24 7.56
C LEU A 46 -5.43 -0.77 8.02
N ASP A 47 -5.43 -1.53 9.12
CA ASP A 47 -6.54 -2.39 9.55
C ASP A 47 -7.23 -3.05 8.34
N ALA A 48 -6.43 -3.71 7.51
CA ALA A 48 -6.85 -4.24 6.21
C ALA A 48 -7.99 -5.24 6.37
N SER A 49 -7.96 -6.09 7.39
CA SER A 49 -9.05 -7.02 7.75
C SER A 49 -10.43 -6.35 7.86
N ARG A 50 -10.47 -5.05 8.17
CA ARG A 50 -11.71 -4.26 8.35
C ARG A 50 -12.12 -3.47 7.11
N ARG A 51 -11.21 -3.29 6.15
CA ARG A 51 -11.38 -2.39 4.99
C ARG A 51 -11.44 -3.12 3.66
N VAL A 52 -10.82 -4.28 3.57
CA VAL A 52 -10.76 -5.09 2.35
C VAL A 52 -11.20 -6.50 2.67
N THR A 53 -12.17 -6.97 1.90
CA THR A 53 -12.49 -8.39 1.83
C THR A 53 -11.45 -9.04 0.92
N LEU A 54 -10.84 -10.13 1.37
CA LEU A 54 -9.96 -10.94 0.51
C LEU A 54 -10.74 -11.29 -0.77
N PRO A 55 -10.22 -10.96 -1.96
CA PRO A 55 -10.87 -11.39 -3.19
C PRO A 55 -10.87 -12.92 -3.23
N SER A 56 -12.05 -13.48 -3.55
CA SER A 56 -12.28 -14.90 -3.79
C SER A 56 -11.60 -15.39 -5.06
#